data_AF-G9KE09-F1
#
_entry.id   AF-G9KE09-F1
#
_cell.length_a   1.000
_cell.length_b   1.000
_cell.length_c   1.000
_cell.angle_alpha   90.00
_cell.angle_beta   90.00
_cell.angle_gamma   90.00
#
_symmetry.space_group_name_H-M   'P 1'
#
loop_
_entity.id
_entity.type
_entity.pdbx_description
1 polymer ?
#
loop_
_entity_poly.entity_id
_entity_poly.type
_entity_poly.pdbx_seq_one_letter_code
_entity_poly.pdbx_strand_id
1 'polypeptide(L)' 'TVLSYDGSMYMKIMLPNAMHTEAEDVSLRFMSQRAYGLMMATTSRESADTLRLELDGGQMKLTVNLG' A
#
# COMPACT_ATOMS: atom_id res chain seq x y z
N THR A 1 1.63 18.04 2.67
CA THR A 1 1.35 17.65 4.07
C THR A 1 1.97 16.29 4.35
N VAL A 2 2.42 16.03 5.58
CA VAL A 2 3.01 14.74 6.00
C VAL A 2 2.08 14.09 7.03
N LEU A 3 1.90 12.77 6.94
CA LEU A 3 1.16 11.98 7.93
C LEU A 3 2.15 11.21 8.81
N SER A 4 1.86 11.13 10.10
CA SER A 4 2.64 10.38 11.08
C SER A 4 1.81 9.21 11.60
N TYR A 5 2.40 8.03 11.67
CA TYR A 5 1.75 6.79 12.07
C TYR A 5 2.52 6.18 13.25
N ASP A 6 1.80 5.78 14.29
CA ASP A 6 2.39 5.16 15.50
C ASP A 6 2.39 3.62 15.46
N GLY A 7 1.80 3.02 14.42
CA GLY A 7 1.62 1.58 14.25
C GLY A 7 0.20 1.08 14.54
N SER A 8 -0.66 1.92 15.14
CA SER A 8 -2.09 1.64 15.32
C SER A 8 -2.97 2.39 14.31
N MET A 9 -2.41 3.41 13.66
CA MET A 9 -3.10 4.26 12.69
C MET A 9 -3.03 3.70 11.27
N TYR A 10 -4.06 4.00 10.48
CA TYR A 10 -4.06 3.81 9.04
C TYR A 10 -4.84 4.94 8.36
N MET A 11 -4.55 5.19 7.08
CA MET A 11 -5.36 6.03 6.21
C MET A 11 -6.00 5.16 5.15
N LYS A 12 -7.31 5.26 4.97
CA LYS A 12 -8.04 4.57 3.91
C LYS A 12 -8.60 5.57 2.92
N ILE A 13 -8.17 5.46 1.67
CA ILE A 13 -8.73 6.22 0.55
C ILE A 13 -9.82 5.34 -0.07
N MET A 14 -11.08 5.79 0.03
CA MET A 14 -12.21 5.11 -0.58
C MET A 14 -12.42 5.66 -1.99
N LEU A 15 -12.25 4.80 -2.99
CA LEU A 15 -12.60 5.11 -4.36
C LEU A 15 -14.12 4.97 -4.53
N PRO A 16 -14.75 5.81 -5.35
CA PRO A 16 -16.21 5.81 -5.50
C PRO A 16 -16.75 4.47 -6.06
N ASN A 17 -15.97 3.81 -6.92
CA ASN A 17 -16.29 2.53 -7.54
C ASN A 17 -15.07 1.60 -7.53
N ALA A 18 -15.27 0.31 -7.85
CA ALA A 18 -14.17 -0.58 -8.18
C ALA A 18 -13.40 -0.05 -9.39
N MET A 19 -12.08 0.01 -9.28
CA MET A 19 -11.19 0.42 -10.37
C MET A 19 -10.55 -0.82 -10.99
N HIS A 20 -10.47 -0.81 -12.33
CA HIS A 20 -9.72 -1.78 -13.11
C HIS A 20 -8.71 -0.99 -13.94
N THR A 21 -7.44 -1.19 -13.66
CA THR A 21 -6.32 -0.48 -14.30
C THR A 21 -5.29 -1.49 -14.78
N GLU A 22 -4.67 -1.23 -15.93
CA GLU A 22 -3.57 -2.05 -16.46
C GLU A 22 -2.19 -1.49 -16.09
N ALA A 23 -2.16 -0.23 -15.65
CA ALA A 23 -0.94 0.47 -15.24
C ALA A 23 -1.24 1.39 -14.06
N GLU A 24 -0.45 1.25 -12.99
CA GLU A 24 -0.52 2.10 -11.80
C GLU A 24 0.80 2.85 -11.59
N ASP A 25 0.74 4.18 -11.66
CA ASP A 25 1.83 5.04 -11.21
C ASP A 25 1.65 5.41 -9.74
N VAL A 26 2.41 4.74 -8.86
CA VAL A 26 2.39 4.99 -7.41
C VAL A 26 3.72 5.56 -6.95
N SER A 27 3.68 6.73 -6.32
CA SER A 27 4.84 7.32 -5.67
C SER A 27 4.50 7.70 -4.23
N LEU A 28 5.41 7.36 -3.31
CA LEU A 28 5.30 7.72 -1.90
C LEU A 28 6.68 8.01 -1.33
N ARG A 29 6.74 8.93 -0.37
CA ARG A 29 7.93 9.21 0.42
C ARG A 29 7.64 8.85 1.86
N PHE A 30 8.45 7.97 2.43
CA PHE A 30 8.31 7.50 3.79
C PHE A 30 9.62 7.68 4.55
N MET A 31 9.51 7.68 5.87
CA MET A 31 10.65 7.55 6.79
C MET A 31 10.17 6.67 7.94
N SER A 32 10.93 5.61 8.22
CA SER A 32 10.61 4.65 9.28
C SER A 32 11.91 4.18 9.91
N GLN A 33 11.91 4.05 11.23
CA GLN A 33 12.98 3.38 11.97
C GLN A 33 12.71 1.88 12.12
N ARG A 34 11.54 1.39 11.69
CA ARG A 34 11.15 -0.02 11.76
C ARG A 34 11.61 -0.75 10.50
N ALA A 35 12.21 -1.92 10.66
CA ALA A 35 12.60 -2.79 9.56
C ALA A 35 11.41 -3.49 8.86
N TYR A 36 10.24 -3.51 9.50
CA TYR A 36 9.04 -4.17 8.99
C TYR A 36 7.81 -3.25 9.09
N GLY A 37 6.91 -3.38 8.12
CA GLY A 37 5.60 -2.75 8.16
C GLY A 37 4.95 -2.58 6.79
N LEU A 38 3.62 -2.56 6.77
CA LEU A 38 2.84 -2.24 5.57
C LEU A 38 2.95 -0.74 5.26
N MET A 39 3.29 -0.39 4.02
CA MET A 39 3.36 1.00 3.55
C MET A 39 2.08 1.38 2.79
N MET A 40 1.64 0.52 1.88
CA MET A 40 0.47 0.74 1.04
C MET A 40 -0.08 -0.61 0.56
N ALA A 41 -1.40 -0.69 0.42
CA ALA A 41 -2.06 -1.80 -0.24
C ALA A 41 -3.28 -1.30 -1.02
N THR A 42 -3.50 -1.83 -2.22
CA THR A 42 -4.80 -1.76 -2.88
C THR A 42 -5.65 -2.95 -2.42
N THR A 43 -6.95 -2.70 -2.21
CA THR A 43 -7.90 -3.75 -1.81
C THR A 43 -9.16 -3.61 -2.63
N SER A 44 -9.64 -4.70 -3.21
CA SER A 44 -10.93 -4.76 -3.89
C SER A 44 -11.91 -5.65 -3.11
N ARG A 45 -13.21 -5.36 -3.22
CA ARG A 45 -14.28 -6.27 -2.76
C ARG A 45 -14.70 -7.27 -3.83
N GLU A 46 -14.30 -7.02 -5.07
CA GLU A 46 -14.75 -7.74 -6.26
C GLU A 46 -13.64 -8.62 -6.86
N SER A 47 -12.40 -8.46 -6.39
CA SER A 47 -11.23 -9.22 -6.85
C SER A 47 -10.26 -9.51 -5.69
N ALA A 48 -9.44 -10.54 -5.86
CA ALA A 48 -8.30 -10.84 -5.00
C ALA A 48 -7.04 -10.05 -5.38
N ASP A 49 -7.12 -9.22 -6.44
CA ASP A 49 -6.00 -8.43 -6.92
C ASP A 49 -5.48 -7.48 -5.85
N THR A 50 -4.17 -7.43 -5.71
CA THR A 50 -3.51 -6.55 -4.75
C THR A 50 -2.18 -6.06 -5.29
N LEU A 51 -1.93 -4.77 -5.10
CA LEU A 51 -0.62 -4.15 -5.13
C LEU A 51 -0.27 -3.80 -3.69
N ARG A 52 0.81 -4.39 -3.17
CA ARG A 52 1.24 -4.20 -1.78
C ARG A 52 2.69 -3.76 -1.73
N LEU A 53 2.95 -2.66 -1.04
CA LEU A 53 4.28 -2.18 -0.69
C LEU A 53 4.50 -2.34 0.82
N GLU A 54 5.60 -2.98 1.18
CA GLU A 54 5.98 -3.22 2.58
C GLU A 54 7.48 -3.06 2.79
N LEU A 55 7.86 -2.72 4.02
CA LEU A 55 9.23 -2.91 4.48
C LEU A 55 9.38 -4.36 4.96
N ASP A 56 10.39 -5.04 4.44
CA ASP A 56 10.77 -6.40 4.80
C ASP A 56 12.29 -6.40 5.06
N GLY A 57 12.69 -6.51 6.34
CA GLY A 57 14.10 -6.44 6.73
C GLY A 57 14.79 -5.12 6.38
N GLY A 58 14.04 -4.01 6.31
CA GLY A 58 14.53 -2.69 5.91
C GLY A 58 14.61 -2.46 4.40
N GLN A 59 14.27 -3.47 3.59
CA GLN A 59 14.14 -3.33 2.14
C GLN A 59 12.69 -3.06 1.76
N MET A 60 12.49 -2.27 0.71
CA MET A 60 11.16 -2.10 0.12
C MET A 60 10.83 -3.31 -0.74
N LYS A 61 9.69 -3.93 -0.49
CA LYS A 61 9.17 -5.07 -1.24
C LYS A 61 7.84 -4.71 -1.89
N LEU A 62 7.74 -4.96 -3.19
CA LEU A 62 6.51 -4.87 -3.96
C LEU A 62 5.96 -6.28 -4.19
N THR A 63 4.70 -6.49 -3.85
CA THR A 63 3.95 -7.70 -4.16
C THR A 63 2.77 -7.33 -5.06
N VAL A 64 2.65 -8.04 -6.18
CA VAL A 64 1.56 -7.92 -7.13
C VAL A 64 0.85 -9.27 -7.23
N ASN A 65 -0.47 -9.26 -7.05
CA ASN A 65 -1.33 -10.40 -7.30
C ASN A 65 -2.48 -9.93 -8.19
N LEU A 66 -2.78 -10.68 -9.26
CA LEU A 66 -3.78 -10.32 -10.26
C LEU A 66 -4.79 -11.46 -10.51
N GLY A 67 -4.94 -12.36 -9.51
CA GLY A 67 -5.80 -13.54 -9.59
C GLY A 67 -5.09 -14.77 -10.13
#